data_AF-A0A964CZE5-F1
#
_entry.id   AF-A0A964CZE5-F1
#
_cell.length_a   1.000
_cell.length_b   1.000
_cell.length_c   1.000
_cell.angle_alpha   90.00
_cell.angle_beta   90.00
_cell.angle_gamma   90.00
#
_symmetry.space_group_name_H-M   'P 1'
#
loop_
_entity.id
_entity.type
_entity.pdbx_description
1 polymer ?
#
loop_
_entity_poly.entity_id
_entity_poly.type
_entity_poly.pdbx_seq_one_letter_code
_entity_poly.pdbx_strand_id
1 'polypeptide(L)' 'MNIRQKLLTIIEQLPDNKLAILLNLALFWTRGKESIQPMLESQAYQEWLSAENDIYDELFAS' A
#
# COMPACT_ATOMS: atom_id res chain seq x y z
N MET A 1 5.33 6.06 -32.67
CA MET A 1 5.99 6.33 -31.37
C MET A 1 5.54 5.27 -30.38
N ASN A 2 6.48 4.53 -29.79
CA ASN A 2 6.16 3.48 -28.82
C ASN A 2 5.80 4.08 -27.45
N ILE A 3 5.21 3.27 -26.55
CA ILE A 3 4.75 3.73 -25.23
C ILE A 3 5.89 4.32 -24.40
N ARG A 4 7.10 3.74 -24.46
CA ARG A 4 8.28 4.24 -23.75
C ARG A 4 8.67 5.66 -24.21
N GLN A 5 8.68 5.90 -25.51
CA GLN A 5 9.00 7.20 -26.08
C GLN A 5 7.97 8.27 -25.67
N LYS A 6 6.68 7.92 -25.68
CA LYS A 6 5.62 8.81 -25.21
C LYS A 6 5.79 9.19 -23.73
N LEU A 7 6.15 8.23 -22.88
CA LEU A 7 6.40 8.49 -21.46
C LEU A 7 7.60 9.41 -21.24
N LEU A 8 8.71 9.19 -21.95
CA LEU A 8 9.91 10.05 -21.85
C LEU A 8 9.58 11.50 -22.20
N THR A 9 8.87 11.73 -23.32
CA THR A 9 8.47 13.09 -23.73
C THR A 9 7.60 13.79 -22.68
N ILE A 10 6.71 13.05 -22.01
CA ILE A 10 5.84 13.62 -20.97
C ILE A 10 6.64 13.93 -19.69
N ILE A 11 7.57 13.04 -19.31
CA ILE A 11 8.42 13.21 -18.13
C ILE A 11 9.32 14.45 -18.27
N GLU A 12 9.88 14.71 -19.44
CA GLU A 12 10.73 15.88 -19.70
C GLU A 12 10.00 17.23 -19.53
N GLN A 13 8.66 17.24 -19.63
CA GLN A 13 7.84 18.45 -19.54
C GLN A 13 7.23 18.67 -18.15
N LEU A 14 7.41 17.71 -17.23
CA LEU A 14 6.78 17.76 -15.92
C LEU A 14 7.69 18.47 -14.89
N PRO A 15 7.13 19.34 -14.04
CA PRO A 15 7.86 19.88 -12.90
C PRO A 15 8.16 18.80 -11.85
N ASP A 16 9.22 19.01 -11.07
CA ASP A 16 9.74 18.06 -10.08
C ASP A 16 8.68 17.53 -9.11
N ASN A 17 7.73 18.38 -8.69
CA ASN A 17 6.64 17.98 -7.79
C ASN A 17 5.73 16.90 -8.40
N LYS A 18 5.51 16.91 -9.71
CA LYS A 18 4.72 15.88 -10.41
C LYS A 18 5.56 14.65 -10.74
N LEU A 19 6.85 14.83 -11.01
CA LEU A 19 7.80 13.73 -11.20
C LEU A 19 7.93 12.88 -9.94
N ALA A 20 7.95 13.51 -8.76
CA ALA A 20 7.95 12.80 -7.48
C ALA A 20 6.74 11.86 -7.31
N ILE A 21 5.56 12.28 -7.77
CA ILE A 21 4.34 11.46 -7.72
C ILE A 21 4.45 10.27 -8.68
N LEU A 22 4.91 10.51 -9.91
CA LEU A 22 5.13 9.44 -10.89
C LEU A 22 6.18 8.44 -10.44
N LEU A 23 7.26 8.89 -9.80
CA LEU A 23 8.29 8.04 -9.23
C LEU A 23 7.71 7.15 -8.12
N ASN A 24 6.92 7.72 -7.20
CA ASN A 24 6.25 6.93 -6.15
C ASN A 24 5.30 5.88 -6.72
N LEU A 25 4.53 6.22 -7.76
CA LEU A 25 3.62 5.29 -8.42
C LEU A 25 4.37 4.18 -9.15
N ALA A 26 5.46 4.51 -9.84
CA ALA A 26 6.33 3.54 -10.48
C ALA A 26 6.97 2.61 -9.44
N LEU A 27 7.49 3.15 -8.33
CA LEU A 27 8.04 2.38 -7.22
C LEU A 27 7.00 1.40 -6.65
N PHE A 28 5.78 1.88 -6.39
CA PHE A 28 4.67 1.05 -5.93
C PHE A 28 4.37 -0.13 -6.87
N TRP A 29 4.34 0.11 -8.19
CA TRP A 29 4.10 -0.96 -9.16
C TRP A 29 5.29 -1.91 -9.33
N THR A 30 6.52 -1.39 -9.27
CA THR A 30 7.74 -2.22 -9.36
C THR A 30 7.98 -3.10 -8.14
N ARG A 31 7.50 -2.68 -6.96
CA ARG A 31 7.54 -3.46 -5.72
C ARG A 31 6.47 -4.56 -5.66
N GLY A 32 5.73 -4.80 -6.76
CA GLY A 32 4.74 -5.86 -6.95
C GLY A 32 4.48 -6.76 -5.74
N LYS A 33 3.42 -6.44 -4.98
CA LYS A 33 3.02 -7.08 -3.71
C LYS A 33 3.80 -6.66 -2.44
N GLU A 34 3.72 -5.40 -2.07
CA GLU A 34 3.46 -5.12 -0.65
C GLU A 34 2.01 -4.64 -0.57
N SER A 35 1.13 -5.65 -0.62
CA SER A 35 -0.24 -5.55 -0.14
C SER A 35 -0.24 -4.78 1.17
N ILE A 36 -1.24 -3.91 1.35
CA ILE A 36 -1.84 -3.44 2.62
C ILE A 36 -1.41 -4.26 3.87
N GLN A 37 -0.15 -4.19 4.28
CA GLN A 37 0.44 -4.93 5.39
C GLN A 37 0.97 -4.06 6.52
N PRO A 38 1.18 -2.72 6.42
CA PRO A 38 1.65 -2.01 7.62
C PRO A 38 0.58 -1.99 8.73
N MET A 39 -0.70 -2.16 8.38
CA MET A 39 -1.79 -2.27 9.37
C MET A 39 -1.94 -3.69 9.96
N LEU A 40 -1.65 -4.74 9.18
CA LEU A 40 -1.70 -6.15 9.62
C LEU A 40 -0.49 -6.56 10.47
N GLU A 41 0.66 -5.91 10.24
CA GLU A 41 1.88 -6.07 11.05
C GLU A 41 1.93 -5.14 12.27
N SER A 42 0.93 -4.28 12.46
CA SER A 42 0.86 -3.43 13.63
C SER A 42 0.67 -4.28 14.88
N GLN A 43 1.56 -4.12 15.85
CA GLN A 43 1.47 -4.80 17.15
C GLN A 43 0.10 -4.56 17.80
N ALA A 44 -0.46 -3.35 17.67
CA ALA A 44 -1.79 -3.02 18.18
C ALA A 44 -2.92 -3.82 17.49
N TYR A 45 -2.77 -4.18 16.22
CA TYR A 45 -3.75 -5.03 15.52
C TYR A 45 -3.64 -6.50 15.96
N GLN A 46 -2.42 -6.98 16.20
CA GLN A 46 -2.18 -8.31 16.76
C GLN A 46 -2.70 -8.43 18.21
N GLU A 47 -2.55 -7.37 19.02
CA GLU A 47 -3.12 -7.28 20.37
C GLU A 47 -4.66 -7.22 20.34
N TRP A 48 -5.25 -6.54 19.35
CA TRP A 48 -6.70 -6.54 19.15
C TRP A 48 -7.27 -7.90 18.74
N LEU A 49 -6.53 -8.69 17.96
CA LEU A 49 -6.88 -10.07 17.58
C LEU A 49 -6.57 -11.12 18.66
N SER A 50 -5.94 -10.74 19.77
CA SER A 50 -5.59 -11.69 20.83
C SER A 50 -6.85 -12.27 21.50
N ALA A 51 -6.74 -13.50 22.01
CA ALA A 51 -7.84 -14.22 22.67
C ALA A 51 -8.41 -13.49 23.90
N GLU A 52 -7.67 -12.54 24.49
CA GLU A 52 -8.19 -11.68 25.57
C GLU A 52 -9.25 -10.67 25.07
N ASN A 53 -9.27 -10.37 23.76
CA ASN A 53 -10.24 -9.49 23.11
C ASN A 53 -11.28 -10.27 22.27
N ASP A 54 -11.32 -11.60 22.37
CA ASP A 54 -12.27 -12.43 21.62
C ASP A 54 -13.65 -12.39 22.27
N ILE A 55 -14.34 -11.27 22.08
CA ILE A 55 -15.70 -11.02 22.56
C ILE A 55 -16.74 -11.99 21.97
N TYR A 56 -16.38 -12.79 20.97
CA TYR A 56 -17.29 -13.75 20.36
C TYR A 56 -17.46 -15.01 21.21
N ASP A 57 -16.46 -15.40 22.02
CA ASP A 57 -16.59 -16.52 22.95
C ASP A 57 -17.64 -16.23 24.04
N GLU A 58 -17.75 -14.98 24.51
CA GLU A 58 -18.76 -14.58 25.49
C GLU A 58 -20.16 -14.44 24.89
N LEU A 59 -20.28 -14.08 23.61
CA LEU A 59 -21.57 -13.83 22.94
C LEU A 59 -22.26 -15.11 22.45
N PHE A 60 -21.50 -16.20 22.23
CA PHE A 60 -22.00 -17.44 21.63
C PHE A 60 -21.82 -18.70 22.49
N ALA A 61 -21.34 -18.56 23.72
CA ALA A 61 -21.37 -19.64 24.71
C ALA A 61 -22.82 -19.81 25.27
N SER A 62 -23.68 -20.47 24.49
CA SER A 62 -25.03 -20.92 24.89
C SER A 62 -25.12 -22.43 24.96
#